data_AF-A0A925N8K8-F1
#
_entry.id   AF-A0A925N8K8-F1
#
_cell.length_a   1.000
_cell.length_b   1.000
_cell.length_c   1.000
_cell.angle_alpha   90.00
_cell.angle_beta   90.00
_cell.angle_gamma   90.00
#
_symmetry.space_group_name_H-M   'P 1'
#
loop_
_entity.id
_entity.type
_entity.pdbx_description
1 polymer ?
#
loop_
_entity_poly.entity_id
_entity_poly.type
_entity_poly.pdbx_seq_one_letter_code
_entity_poly.pdbx_strand_id
1 'polypeptide(L)'
;NRYIRNSVVNGVCQGGNMTFHGQIDGLLIEGNRIEQDAAAAGCWLMSVTRGYTTPEWFRNAVIRNNKLINGGNTGMAVQSSPSVLVEGNVAINTRATYQNSFSIGVGSTSPTSGGDAGDVGDTGAIVRNNTACQSGGATGGVVSVNSPGGSVTNNVVLASTAGVCAR
;
A
#
# COMPACT_ATOMS: atom_id res chain seq x y z
N ASN A 1 9.75 12.61 -1.11
CA ASN A 1 8.97 13.76 -0.55
C ASN A 1 8.41 13.47 0.83
N ARG A 2 7.87 14.45 1.55
CA ARG A 2 7.21 14.26 2.87
C ARG A 2 5.75 14.71 2.82
N TYR A 3 4.82 13.78 3.09
CA TYR A 3 3.39 14.04 3.17
C TYR A 3 2.93 13.73 4.60
N ILE A 4 2.57 14.78 5.35
CA ILE A 4 2.27 14.69 6.77
C ILE A 4 0.90 15.32 7.00
N ARG A 5 0.03 14.62 7.73
CA ARG A 5 -1.33 15.11 8.04
C ARG A 5 -2.19 15.41 6.81
N ASN A 6 -2.05 14.63 5.73
CA ASN A 6 -2.95 14.73 4.57
C ASN A 6 -4.30 14.04 4.86
N SER A 7 -5.38 14.52 4.24
CA SER A 7 -6.75 14.03 4.40
C SER A 7 -7.21 13.98 5.86
N VAL A 8 -6.77 14.96 6.65
CA VAL A 8 -7.05 15.08 8.09
C VAL A 8 -8.29 15.95 8.33
N VAL A 9 -9.25 15.40 9.06
CA VAL A 9 -10.41 16.10 9.59
C VAL A 9 -10.39 15.93 11.11
N ASN A 10 -10.41 17.04 11.84
CA ASN A 10 -10.35 17.06 13.31
C ASN A 10 -9.15 16.27 13.89
N GLY A 11 -7.98 16.40 13.26
CA GLY A 11 -6.74 15.74 13.72
C GLY A 11 -6.63 14.25 13.37
N VAL A 12 -7.62 13.67 12.69
CA VAL A 12 -7.61 12.26 12.28
C VAL A 12 -7.62 12.17 10.75
N CYS A 13 -6.72 11.38 10.18
CA CYS A 13 -6.76 11.03 8.77
C CYS A 13 -7.97 10.13 8.48
N GLN A 14 -8.74 10.48 7.45
CA GLN A 14 -9.97 9.76 7.09
C GLN A 14 -10.02 9.30 5.63
N GLY A 15 -9.02 9.64 4.81
CA GLY A 15 -9.02 9.34 3.39
C GLY A 15 -7.65 8.94 2.84
N GLY A 16 -7.58 8.81 1.52
CA GLY A 16 -6.34 8.57 0.79
C GLY A 16 -5.35 9.73 0.93
N ASN A 17 -4.08 9.42 1.15
CA ASN A 17 -3.00 10.41 1.23
C ASN A 17 -2.32 10.62 -0.11
N MET A 18 -2.10 9.53 -0.84
CA MET A 18 -1.56 9.51 -2.18
C MET A 18 -2.37 8.48 -2.96
N THR A 19 -3.32 8.97 -3.75
CA THR A 19 -4.30 8.15 -4.46
C THR A 19 -4.14 8.33 -5.96
N PHE A 20 -4.11 7.22 -6.68
CA PHE A 20 -4.08 7.17 -8.13
C PHE A 20 -5.22 6.32 -8.65
N HIS A 21 -5.90 6.84 -9.66
CA HIS A 21 -6.95 6.21 -10.45
C HIS A 21 -6.64 6.44 -11.93
N GLY A 22 -7.13 5.57 -12.80
CA GLY A 22 -7.01 5.70 -14.26
C GLY A 22 -6.08 4.68 -14.91
N GLN A 23 -5.45 5.13 -15.99
CA GLN A 23 -4.60 4.33 -16.86
C GLN A 23 -3.20 4.95 -16.90
N ILE A 24 -2.21 4.28 -16.31
CA ILE A 24 -0.85 4.80 -16.20
C ILE A 24 0.14 3.72 -16.62
N ASP A 25 1.06 4.08 -17.53
CA ASP A 25 2.21 3.26 -17.88
C ASP A 25 3.48 3.87 -17.29
N GLY A 26 4.30 3.07 -16.62
CA GLY A 26 5.57 3.51 -16.04
C GLY A 26 5.42 4.34 -14.77
N LEU A 27 4.42 4.04 -13.94
CA LEU A 27 4.25 4.71 -12.64
C LEU A 27 5.45 4.40 -11.72
N LEU A 28 6.21 5.43 -11.35
CA LEU A 28 7.29 5.35 -10.37
C LEU A 28 6.92 6.12 -9.10
N ILE A 29 6.81 5.43 -7.98
CA ILE A 29 6.62 6.04 -6.66
C ILE A 29 7.80 5.65 -5.77
N GLU A 30 8.69 6.61 -5.51
CA GLU A 30 9.90 6.33 -4.74
C GLU A 30 10.30 7.39 -3.73
N GLY A 31 10.95 6.96 -2.65
CA GLY A 31 11.60 7.86 -1.69
C GLY A 31 10.64 8.79 -0.94
N ASN A 32 9.37 8.40 -0.80
CA ASN A 32 8.37 9.20 -0.10
C ASN A 32 8.20 8.75 1.35
N ARG A 33 8.00 9.72 2.23
CA ARG A 33 7.52 9.52 3.59
C ARG A 33 6.08 9.99 3.67
N ILE A 34 5.16 9.10 4.04
CA ILE A 34 3.74 9.41 4.27
C ILE A 34 3.42 9.05 5.72
N GLU A 35 2.94 10.01 6.49
CA GLU A 35 2.82 9.86 7.94
C GLU A 35 1.59 10.53 8.53
N GLN A 36 0.98 9.82 9.48
CA GLN A 36 -0.18 10.30 10.23
C GLN A 36 0.01 10.18 11.74
N ASP A 37 -0.48 11.18 12.46
CA ASP A 37 -0.52 11.16 13.93
C ASP A 37 -1.68 10.30 14.42
N ALA A 38 -2.82 10.41 13.74
CA ALA A 38 -3.99 9.57 13.94
C ALA A 38 -4.69 9.24 12.63
N ALA A 39 -5.28 8.05 12.58
CA ALA A 39 -5.87 7.50 11.37
C ALA A 39 -7.11 6.67 11.71
N ALA A 40 -8.19 6.90 10.98
CA ALA A 40 -9.40 6.08 11.00
C ALA A 40 -9.33 4.98 9.92
N ALA A 41 -10.31 4.07 9.92
CA ALA A 41 -10.41 2.98 8.95
C ALA A 41 -10.51 3.42 7.47
N GLY A 42 -10.76 4.70 7.19
CA GLY A 42 -10.71 5.29 5.84
C GLY A 42 -9.33 5.80 5.42
N CYS A 43 -8.32 5.76 6.30
CA CYS A 43 -7.00 6.33 6.03
C CYS A 43 -6.07 5.34 5.31
N TRP A 44 -5.84 5.61 4.02
CA TRP A 44 -4.98 4.83 3.14
C TRP A 44 -3.75 5.69 2.80
N LEU A 45 -2.56 5.25 3.18
CA LEU A 45 -1.37 6.09 3.00
C LEU A 45 -0.95 6.17 1.52
N MET A 46 -0.98 5.03 0.82
CA MET A 46 -0.74 4.97 -0.62
C MET A 46 -1.75 4.02 -1.26
N SER A 47 -2.52 4.53 -2.23
CA SER A 47 -3.55 3.79 -2.94
C SER A 47 -3.35 3.93 -4.43
N VAL A 48 -2.86 2.87 -5.07
CA VAL A 48 -2.81 2.73 -6.53
C VAL A 48 -3.90 1.73 -6.89
N THR A 49 -5.13 2.20 -7.02
CA THR A 49 -6.30 1.32 -7.08
C THR A 49 -7.29 1.82 -8.11
N ARG A 50 -8.18 0.94 -8.57
CA ARG A 50 -9.33 1.37 -9.34
C ARG A 50 -10.25 2.30 -8.53
N GLY A 51 -10.94 3.20 -9.19
CA GLY A 51 -11.89 4.15 -8.63
C GLY A 51 -12.89 4.72 -9.64
N TYR A 52 -12.81 4.32 -10.91
CA TYR A 52 -13.67 4.80 -11.99
C TYR A 52 -14.52 3.67 -12.58
N THR A 53 -15.53 4.08 -13.37
CA THR A 53 -16.40 3.16 -14.12
C THR A 53 -15.85 2.81 -15.51
N THR A 54 -14.69 3.35 -15.86
CA THR A 54 -13.96 3.05 -17.10
C THR A 54 -12.76 2.16 -16.78
N PRO A 55 -12.25 1.37 -17.75
CA PRO A 55 -11.12 0.47 -17.52
C PRO A 55 -9.90 1.17 -16.92
N GLU A 56 -9.32 0.61 -15.87
CA GLU A 56 -8.12 1.10 -15.20
C GLU A 56 -6.96 0.10 -15.24
N TRP A 57 -5.74 0.62 -15.28
CA TRP A 57 -4.53 -0.18 -15.21
C TRP A 57 -3.30 0.64 -14.85
N PHE A 58 -2.35 0.01 -14.16
CA PHE A 58 -1.05 0.57 -13.83
C PHE A 58 0.05 -0.38 -14.30
N ARG A 59 0.45 -0.25 -15.56
CA ARG A 59 1.45 -1.12 -16.19
C ARG A 59 2.85 -0.61 -15.86
N ASN A 60 3.80 -1.54 -15.75
CA ASN A 60 5.19 -1.22 -15.45
C ASN A 60 5.36 -0.36 -14.18
N ALA A 61 4.47 -0.57 -13.20
CA ALA A 61 4.47 0.20 -11.96
C ALA A 61 5.60 -0.28 -11.03
N VAL A 62 6.34 0.67 -10.47
CA VAL A 62 7.40 0.45 -9.50
C VAL A 62 7.15 1.32 -8.27
N ILE A 63 6.97 0.67 -7.12
CA ILE A 63 6.79 1.33 -5.83
C ILE A 63 7.93 0.91 -4.92
N ARG A 64 8.87 1.82 -4.65
CA ARG A 64 10.08 1.45 -3.93
C ARG A 64 10.59 2.46 -2.92
N ASN A 65 11.24 1.97 -1.87
CA ASN A 65 11.94 2.81 -0.90
C ASN A 65 11.06 3.91 -0.26
N ASN A 66 9.75 3.65 -0.11
CA ASN A 66 8.83 4.54 0.58
C ASN A 66 8.69 4.16 2.06
N LYS A 67 8.41 5.14 2.91
CA LYS A 67 8.15 4.99 4.34
C LYS A 67 6.71 5.39 4.66
N LEU A 68 5.91 4.45 5.12
CA LEU A 68 4.45 4.57 5.27
C LEU A 68 4.09 4.36 6.74
N ILE A 69 3.67 5.41 7.44
CA ILE A 69 3.61 5.44 8.90
C ILE A 69 2.20 5.73 9.40
N ASN A 70 1.66 4.79 10.18
CA ASN A 70 0.41 4.91 10.95
C ASN A 70 -0.84 5.25 10.10
N GLY A 71 -1.05 4.49 9.03
CA GLY A 71 -2.35 4.39 8.37
C GLY A 71 -3.39 3.74 9.27
N GLY A 72 -4.67 3.86 8.89
CA GLY A 72 -5.78 3.28 9.66
C GLY A 72 -6.48 2.14 8.94
N ASN A 73 -6.09 1.88 7.69
CA ASN A 73 -6.54 0.73 6.92
C ASN A 73 -5.35 0.02 6.27
N THR A 74 -4.62 0.75 5.44
CA THR A 74 -3.53 0.20 4.65
C THR A 74 -2.40 1.21 4.49
N GLY A 75 -1.16 0.74 4.66
CA GLY A 75 0.05 1.46 4.29
C GLY A 75 0.13 1.63 2.78
N MET A 76 0.19 0.53 2.03
CA MET A 76 0.13 0.55 0.57
C MET A 76 -0.88 -0.46 0.04
N ALA A 77 -1.79 0.02 -0.80
CA ALA A 77 -2.72 -0.78 -1.59
C ALA A 77 -2.39 -0.62 -3.07
N VAL A 78 -2.37 -1.74 -3.78
CA VAL A 78 -2.19 -1.79 -5.23
C VAL A 78 -3.25 -2.71 -5.83
N GLN A 79 -3.84 -2.29 -6.96
CA GLN A 79 -4.79 -3.05 -7.75
C GLN A 79 -4.68 -2.66 -9.22
N SER A 80 -5.13 -3.54 -10.12
CA SER A 80 -5.08 -3.36 -11.56
C SER A 80 -3.67 -3.13 -12.10
N SER A 81 -2.68 -3.74 -11.45
CA SER A 81 -1.26 -3.46 -11.66
C SER A 81 -0.51 -4.72 -12.04
N PRO A 82 -0.65 -5.20 -13.29
CA PRO A 82 0.06 -6.39 -13.74
C PRO A 82 1.57 -6.18 -13.65
N SER A 83 2.25 -7.17 -13.07
CA SER A 83 3.69 -7.24 -12.88
C SER A 83 4.29 -6.09 -12.06
N VAL A 84 3.49 -5.50 -11.15
CA VAL A 84 3.99 -4.44 -10.26
C VAL A 84 5.19 -4.91 -9.43
N LEU A 85 6.21 -4.05 -9.36
CA LEU A 85 7.35 -4.23 -8.47
C LEU A 85 7.16 -3.40 -7.20
N VAL A 86 7.14 -4.08 -6.06
CA VAL A 86 7.04 -3.47 -4.73
C VAL A 86 8.26 -3.87 -3.90
N GLU A 87 9.20 -2.94 -3.71
CA GLU A 87 10.47 -3.27 -3.05
C GLU A 87 11.07 -2.23 -2.12
N GLY A 88 11.78 -2.67 -1.08
CA GLY A 88 12.52 -1.78 -0.18
C GLY A 88 11.65 -0.81 0.62
N ASN A 89 10.33 -0.97 0.60
CA ASN A 89 9.42 -0.10 1.33
C ASN A 89 9.41 -0.48 2.82
N VAL A 90 9.12 0.51 3.66
CA VAL A 90 8.99 0.37 5.10
C VAL A 90 7.59 0.82 5.51
N ALA A 91 6.76 -0.11 5.98
CA ALA A 91 5.47 0.19 6.57
C ALA A 91 5.59 0.11 8.08
N ILE A 92 5.13 1.12 8.80
CA ILE A 92 5.21 1.22 10.25
C ILE A 92 3.80 1.45 10.79
N ASN A 93 3.39 0.63 11.76
CA ASN A 93 2.24 0.89 12.60
C ASN A 93 2.66 0.78 14.07
N THR A 94 2.70 1.91 14.76
CA THR A 94 3.06 1.98 16.18
C THR A 94 1.86 2.13 17.11
N ARG A 95 0.63 1.93 16.61
CA ARG A 95 -0.60 2.20 17.35
C ARG A 95 -1.41 0.92 17.52
N ALA A 96 -2.25 0.88 18.56
CA ALA A 96 -3.21 -0.21 18.78
C ALA A 96 -4.41 -0.12 17.82
N THR A 97 -4.13 -0.06 16.52
CA THR A 97 -5.09 0.08 15.44
C THR A 97 -4.75 -0.87 14.30
N TYR A 98 -5.75 -1.15 13.47
CA TYR A 98 -5.58 -1.96 12.28
C TYR A 98 -4.81 -1.21 11.19
N GLN A 99 -3.82 -1.88 10.58
CA GLN A 99 -3.16 -1.44 9.34
C GLN A 99 -2.59 -2.66 8.61
N ASN A 100 -3.08 -2.95 7.40
CA ASN A 100 -2.34 -3.79 6.46
C ASN A 100 -1.09 -3.05 5.98
N SER A 101 0.08 -3.68 6.02
CA SER A 101 1.31 -3.00 5.59
C SER A 101 1.38 -2.87 4.08
N PHE A 102 1.33 -3.98 3.36
CA PHE A 102 1.40 -4.04 1.90
C PHE A 102 0.32 -4.98 1.35
N SER A 103 -0.56 -4.47 0.48
CA SER A 103 -1.67 -5.23 -0.09
C SER A 103 -1.71 -5.09 -1.61
N ILE A 104 -1.66 -6.21 -2.33
CA ILE A 104 -1.74 -6.27 -3.79
C ILE A 104 -3.00 -7.06 -4.19
N GLY A 105 -3.75 -6.56 -5.17
CA GLY A 105 -5.04 -7.13 -5.59
C GLY A 105 -6.17 -6.87 -4.59
N VAL A 106 -6.14 -5.73 -3.90
CA VAL A 106 -7.13 -5.37 -2.88
C VAL A 106 -8.55 -5.38 -3.44
N GLY A 107 -9.48 -6.03 -2.74
CA GLY A 107 -10.89 -6.04 -3.14
C GLY A 107 -11.19 -6.69 -4.50
N SER A 108 -10.25 -7.44 -5.08
CA SER A 108 -10.49 -8.24 -6.28
C SER A 108 -11.02 -9.62 -5.90
N THR A 109 -12.22 -9.97 -6.36
CA THR A 109 -12.79 -11.32 -6.26
C THR A 109 -12.22 -12.27 -7.31
N SER A 110 -11.59 -11.74 -8.36
CA SER A 110 -10.95 -12.48 -9.44
C SER A 110 -9.67 -11.75 -9.84
N PRO A 111 -8.50 -12.18 -9.36
CA PRO A 111 -7.26 -11.44 -9.59
C PRO A 111 -6.85 -11.36 -11.07
N THR A 112 -7.41 -12.22 -11.93
CA THR A 112 -7.12 -12.22 -13.37
C THR A 112 -8.04 -11.32 -14.20
N SER A 113 -9.16 -10.86 -13.63
CA SER A 113 -10.06 -9.91 -14.27
C SER A 113 -10.16 -8.71 -13.34
N GLY A 114 -9.47 -7.61 -13.62
CA GLY A 114 -9.25 -6.51 -12.68
C GLY A 114 -10.53 -5.87 -12.10
N GLY A 115 -11.71 -6.22 -12.64
CA GLY A 115 -13.00 -5.74 -12.18
C GLY A 115 -14.08 -5.82 -13.25
N ASP A 116 -15.27 -5.34 -12.89
CA ASP A 116 -16.45 -5.30 -13.74
C ASP A 116 -16.34 -4.24 -14.87
N ALA A 117 -15.43 -3.27 -14.75
CA ALA A 117 -15.24 -2.18 -15.70
C ALA A 117 -14.24 -2.51 -16.83
N GLY A 118 -13.78 -3.76 -16.93
CA GLY A 118 -12.73 -4.16 -17.89
C GLY A 118 -11.32 -3.81 -17.42
N ASP A 119 -11.14 -3.59 -16.12
CA ASP A 119 -9.82 -3.35 -15.51
C ASP A 119 -8.88 -4.53 -15.74
N VAL A 120 -7.59 -4.26 -15.84
CA VAL A 120 -6.59 -5.30 -16.04
C VAL A 120 -6.35 -6.08 -14.75
N GLY A 121 -6.29 -7.40 -14.80
CA GLY A 121 -6.02 -8.24 -13.62
C GLY A 121 -4.61 -8.05 -13.03
N ASP A 122 -4.51 -8.21 -11.72
CA ASP A 122 -3.26 -8.26 -10.98
C ASP A 122 -2.58 -9.63 -11.17
N THR A 123 -1.56 -9.70 -12.01
CA THR A 123 -0.77 -10.93 -12.26
C THR A 123 0.72 -10.65 -12.14
N GLY A 124 1.53 -11.62 -11.71
CA GLY A 124 2.98 -11.50 -11.74
C GLY A 124 3.59 -10.46 -10.79
N ALA A 125 2.89 -9.99 -9.76
CA ALA A 125 3.44 -9.01 -8.82
C ALA A 125 4.71 -9.51 -8.13
N ILE A 126 5.72 -8.65 -7.98
CA ILE A 126 6.97 -8.95 -7.26
C ILE A 126 7.00 -8.10 -6.00
N VAL A 127 6.86 -8.73 -4.83
CA VAL A 127 6.89 -8.06 -3.53
C VAL A 127 8.11 -8.54 -2.75
N ARG A 128 9.15 -7.70 -2.66
CA ARG A 128 10.42 -8.15 -2.09
C ARG A 128 11.16 -7.12 -1.24
N ASN A 129 11.98 -7.58 -0.30
CA ASN A 129 12.87 -6.73 0.50
C ASN A 129 12.13 -5.60 1.25
N ASN A 130 10.83 -5.73 1.52
CA ASN A 130 10.07 -4.74 2.27
C ASN A 130 10.14 -5.07 3.76
N THR A 131 10.01 -4.04 4.60
CA THR A 131 9.96 -4.18 6.06
C THR A 131 8.61 -3.72 6.58
N ALA A 132 7.95 -4.54 7.39
CA ALA A 132 6.77 -4.14 8.16
C ALA A 132 7.14 -4.10 9.65
N CYS A 133 6.95 -2.94 10.26
CA CYS A 133 7.15 -2.70 11.68
C CYS A 133 5.79 -2.57 12.37
N GLN A 134 5.41 -3.57 13.17
CA GLN A 134 4.15 -3.57 13.92
C GLN A 134 4.46 -3.57 15.42
N SER A 135 4.15 -2.47 16.11
CA SER A 135 4.40 -2.30 17.54
C SER A 135 3.21 -1.62 18.23
N GLY A 136 3.23 -1.52 19.56
CA GLY A 136 2.21 -0.76 20.30
C GLY A 136 0.80 -1.35 20.20
N GLY A 137 0.67 -2.66 19.95
CA GLY A 137 -0.61 -3.35 19.80
C GLY A 137 -1.22 -3.31 18.39
N ALA A 138 -0.43 -2.94 17.38
CA ALA A 138 -0.85 -2.93 15.98
C ALA A 138 -1.45 -4.27 15.53
N THR A 139 -2.51 -4.20 14.74
CA THR A 139 -3.18 -5.35 14.12
C THR A 139 -3.20 -5.21 12.60
N GLY A 140 -3.51 -6.30 11.89
CA GLY A 140 -3.57 -6.32 10.42
C GLY A 140 -2.46 -7.14 9.77
N GLY A 141 -2.64 -7.44 8.49
CA GLY A 141 -1.72 -8.24 7.69
C GLY A 141 -0.44 -7.48 7.34
N VAL A 142 0.64 -8.23 7.12
CA VAL A 142 1.92 -7.65 6.73
C VAL A 142 2.04 -7.57 5.21
N VAL A 143 1.97 -8.71 4.54
CA VAL A 143 1.96 -8.78 3.08
C VAL A 143 0.76 -9.62 2.68
N SER A 144 -0.17 -9.01 1.94
CA SER A 144 -1.31 -9.69 1.32
C SER A 144 -1.17 -9.56 -0.19
N VAL A 145 -1.08 -10.68 -0.90
CA VAL A 145 -0.88 -10.67 -2.36
C VAL A 145 -1.92 -11.59 -3.00
N ASN A 146 -2.86 -10.96 -3.72
CA ASN A 146 -3.78 -11.63 -4.61
C ASN A 146 -3.34 -11.38 -6.05
N SER A 147 -2.30 -12.09 -6.49
CA SER A 147 -1.72 -11.92 -7.83
C SER A 147 -1.13 -13.24 -8.36
N PRO A 148 -1.85 -13.98 -9.24
CA PRO A 148 -1.37 -15.21 -9.84
C PRO A 148 -0.02 -15.04 -10.54
N GLY A 149 0.89 -15.99 -10.32
CA GLY A 149 2.26 -15.92 -10.84
C GLY A 149 3.15 -14.89 -10.13
N GLY A 150 2.66 -14.22 -9.09
CA GLY A 150 3.46 -13.30 -8.27
C GLY A 150 4.44 -14.01 -7.35
N SER A 151 5.38 -13.23 -6.79
CA SER A 151 6.39 -13.69 -5.85
C SER A 151 6.48 -12.78 -4.63
N VAL A 152 6.67 -13.39 -3.46
CA VAL A 152 6.87 -12.70 -2.18
C VAL A 152 8.16 -13.22 -1.56
N THR A 153 9.21 -12.40 -1.53
CA THR A 153 10.56 -12.85 -1.13
C THR A 153 11.27 -11.85 -0.24
N ASN A 154 12.02 -12.32 0.77
CA ASN A 154 12.89 -11.47 1.61
C ASN A 154 12.19 -10.27 2.28
N ASN A 155 10.88 -10.35 2.54
CA ASN A 155 10.19 -9.35 3.34
C ASN A 155 10.38 -9.67 4.82
N VAL A 156 10.58 -8.64 5.64
CA VAL A 156 10.87 -8.77 7.07
C VAL A 156 9.75 -8.17 7.90
N VAL A 157 9.37 -8.85 8.98
CA VAL A 157 8.39 -8.36 9.96
C VAL A 157 9.10 -8.15 11.28
N LEU A 158 8.97 -6.95 11.85
CA LEU A 158 9.61 -6.56 13.09
C LEU A 158 8.58 -6.02 14.07
N ALA A 159 8.69 -6.43 15.33
CA ALA A 159 7.98 -5.81 16.45
C ALA A 159 8.90 -4.81 17.17
N SER A 160 9.27 -3.72 16.49
CA SER A 160 10.24 -2.75 16.97
C SER A 160 9.86 -1.31 16.60
N THR A 161 10.36 -0.35 17.37
CA THR A 161 10.32 1.10 17.09
C THR A 161 11.72 1.67 16.86
N ALA A 162 12.75 0.82 16.75
CA ALA A 162 14.14 1.23 16.58
C ALA A 162 14.67 0.97 15.16
N GLY A 163 15.80 1.60 14.81
CA GLY A 163 16.46 1.40 13.51
C GLY A 163 15.55 1.76 12.34
N VAL A 164 15.38 0.83 11.39
CA VAL A 164 14.49 1.00 10.24
C VAL A 164 13.02 1.26 10.65
N CYS A 165 12.63 0.81 11.85
CA CYS A 165 11.29 1.01 12.42
C CYS A 165 11.13 2.30 13.22
N ALA A 166 12.17 3.13 13.34
CA ALA A 166 12.03 4.46 13.93
C ALA A 166 11.07 5.30 13.09
N ARG A 167 10.24 6.14 13.72
CA ARG A 167 9.44 7.12 12.97
C ARG A 167 10.37 8.20 12.45
#